data_AF-A0AAU1NDS7-F1
#
_entry.id   AF-A0AAU1NDS7-F1
#
_cell.length_a   1.000
_cell.length_b   1.000
_cell.length_c   1.000
_cell.angle_alpha   90.00
_cell.angle_beta   90.00
_cell.angle_gamma   90.00
#
_symmetry.space_group_name_H-M   'P 1'
#
loop_
_entity.id
_entity.type
_entity.pdbx_description
1 polymer ?
#
loop_
_entity_poly.entity_id
_entity_poly.type
_entity_poly.pdbx_seq_one_letter_code
_entity_poly.pdbx_strand_id
1 'polypeptide(L)'
;MARHSAKKSSAAQRALLRAGLTLTAAGAALGGGAVSAGAAEPAAGPVASPVGDLDTAAAGGAVAGALETAANGGLAPVKHLKLNPLSGTGVDPLDNAVGTQVADFKPVSTAAATGPVAKGGALADLPLVGPAGSLLPG
;
A
#
# COMPACT_ATOMS: atom_id res chain seq x y z
N MET A 1 8.07 -19.65 -58.14
CA MET A 1 8.90 -20.18 -57.03
C MET A 1 9.14 -19.08 -56.01
N ALA A 2 8.30 -18.97 -54.99
CA ALA A 2 8.52 -18.06 -53.87
C ALA A 2 8.91 -18.91 -52.65
N ARG A 3 10.20 -18.87 -52.28
CA ARG A 3 10.71 -19.50 -51.07
C ARG A 3 10.64 -18.48 -49.94
N HIS A 4 9.72 -18.71 -49.00
CA HIS A 4 9.55 -17.90 -47.81
C HIS A 4 10.84 -17.91 -46.97
N SER A 5 11.41 -16.73 -46.74
CA SER A 5 12.54 -16.55 -45.81
C SER A 5 11.99 -16.58 -44.39
N ALA A 6 12.02 -17.75 -43.75
CA ALA A 6 11.69 -17.87 -42.34
C ALA A 6 12.82 -17.22 -41.52
N LYS A 7 12.56 -16.05 -40.94
CA LYS A 7 13.48 -15.39 -40.00
C LYS A 7 13.71 -16.32 -38.80
N LYS A 8 14.92 -16.86 -38.68
CA LYS A 8 15.33 -17.71 -37.56
C LYS A 8 15.35 -16.86 -36.29
N SER A 9 14.35 -17.02 -35.42
CA SER A 9 14.32 -16.37 -34.10
C SER A 9 15.60 -16.77 -33.33
N SER A 10 16.32 -15.78 -32.79
CA SER A 10 17.58 -16.00 -32.08
C SER A 10 17.35 -16.58 -30.68
N ALA A 11 18.34 -17.31 -30.15
CA ALA A 11 18.26 -17.86 -28.79
C ALA A 11 18.07 -16.76 -27.73
N ALA A 12 18.70 -15.60 -27.93
CA ALA A 12 18.53 -14.41 -27.10
C ALA A 12 17.09 -13.90 -27.11
N GLN A 13 16.43 -13.86 -28.26
CA GLN A 13 15.03 -13.41 -28.35
C GLN A 13 14.08 -14.37 -27.62
N ARG A 14 14.32 -15.68 -27.70
CA ARG A 14 13.56 -16.67 -26.93
C ARG A 14 13.83 -16.57 -25.42
N ALA A 15 15.06 -16.28 -25.02
CA ALA A 15 15.40 -16.07 -23.61
C ALA A 15 14.71 -14.82 -23.04
N LEU A 16 14.72 -13.71 -23.77
CA LEU A 16 14.03 -12.48 -23.36
C LEU A 16 12.51 -12.64 -23.33
N LEU A 17 11.93 -13.36 -24.30
CA LEU A 17 10.49 -13.68 -24.29
C LEU A 17 10.11 -14.55 -23.09
N ARG A 18 10.96 -15.51 -22.71
CA ARG A 18 10.73 -16.37 -21.54
C ARG A 18 10.90 -15.61 -20.23
N ALA A 19 11.93 -14.78 -20.12
CA ALA A 19 12.17 -13.93 -18.95
C ALA A 19 11.03 -12.91 -18.77
N GLY A 20 10.55 -12.30 -19.86
CA GLY A 20 9.40 -11.41 -19.85
C GLY A 20 8.13 -12.11 -19.40
N LEU A 21 7.87 -13.31 -19.93
CA LEU A 21 6.69 -14.10 -19.56
C LEU A 21 6.72 -14.53 -18.08
N THR A 22 7.89 -14.91 -17.55
CA THR A 22 8.03 -15.26 -16.12
C THR A 22 7.88 -14.05 -15.22
N LEU A 23 8.39 -12.88 -15.64
CA LEU A 23 8.20 -11.64 -14.89
C LEU A 23 6.72 -11.23 -14.86
N THR A 24 6.00 -11.37 -15.98
CA THR A 24 4.56 -11.13 -16.02
C THR A 24 3.76 -12.14 -15.19
N ALA A 25 4.14 -13.42 -15.19
CA ALA A 25 3.48 -14.44 -14.37
C ALA A 25 3.72 -14.24 -12.86
N ALA A 26 4.95 -13.90 -12.46
CA ALA A 26 5.26 -13.55 -11.07
C ALA A 26 4.53 -12.27 -10.64
N GLY A 27 4.49 -11.26 -11.52
CA GLY A 27 3.70 -10.04 -11.29
C GLY A 27 2.19 -10.31 -11.15
N ALA A 28 1.64 -11.27 -11.91
CA ALA A 28 0.23 -11.66 -11.81
C ALA A 28 -0.10 -12.39 -10.50
N ALA A 29 0.83 -13.19 -9.95
CA ALA A 29 0.68 -13.80 -8.63
C ALA A 29 0.74 -12.77 -7.49
N LEU A 30 1.47 -11.68 -7.67
CA LEU A 30 1.59 -10.57 -6.72
C LEU A 30 0.45 -9.54 -6.85
N GLY A 31 -0.20 -9.46 -8.02
CA GLY A 31 -1.27 -8.49 -8.32
C GLY A 31 -2.69 -8.97 -7.97
N GLY A 32 -2.86 -10.24 -7.61
CA GLY A 32 -4.16 -10.85 -7.35
C GLY A 32 -4.25 -11.52 -5.99
N GLY A 33 -4.15 -10.77 -4.89
CA GLY A 33 -4.50 -11.34 -3.58
C GLY A 33 -3.88 -10.65 -2.39
N ALA A 34 -4.53 -9.59 -1.91
CA ALA A 34 -4.63 -9.39 -0.48
C ALA A 34 -5.53 -10.50 0.09
N VAL A 35 -5.01 -11.71 0.31
CA VAL A 35 -5.72 -12.77 1.04
C VAL A 35 -4.77 -13.59 1.91
N SER A 36 -5.00 -13.46 3.21
CA SER A 36 -4.63 -14.36 4.31
C SER A 36 -3.15 -14.61 4.60
N ALA A 37 -2.78 -14.21 5.82
CA ALA A 37 -1.74 -14.83 6.62
C ALA A 37 -1.89 -16.37 6.61
N GLY A 38 -1.06 -17.03 5.81
CA GLY A 38 -0.77 -18.44 5.91
C GLY A 38 0.73 -18.56 6.07
N ALA A 39 1.18 -18.84 7.29
CA ALA A 39 2.56 -19.19 7.59
C ALA A 39 2.88 -20.52 6.88
N ALA A 40 3.22 -20.46 5.59
CA ALA A 40 3.99 -21.52 4.96
C ALA A 40 5.44 -21.27 5.35
N GLU A 41 5.99 -22.20 6.13
CA GLU A 41 7.42 -22.22 6.46
C GLU A 41 8.21 -22.07 5.15
N PRO A 42 9.16 -21.11 5.04
CA PRO A 42 9.94 -20.97 3.84
C PRO A 42 10.67 -22.29 3.63
N ALA A 43 10.42 -22.96 2.50
CA ALA A 43 11.17 -24.14 2.13
C ALA A 43 12.65 -23.77 2.15
N ALA A 44 13.36 -24.26 3.16
CA ALA A 44 14.78 -24.02 3.38
C ALA A 44 15.58 -24.86 2.38
N GLY A 45 15.56 -24.44 1.12
CA GLY A 45 16.31 -25.06 0.05
C GLY A 45 16.36 -24.14 -1.17
N PRO A 46 17.48 -24.12 -1.91
CA PRO A 46 17.58 -23.35 -3.15
C PRO A 46 16.50 -23.84 -4.11
N VAL A 47 15.64 -22.92 -4.54
CA VAL A 47 14.69 -23.19 -5.62
C VAL A 47 15.44 -23.04 -6.93
N ALA A 48 15.54 -24.12 -7.69
CA ALA A 48 16.18 -24.12 -9.00
C ALA A 48 15.42 -23.16 -9.93
N SER A 49 16.00 -21.98 -10.14
CA SER A 49 15.48 -20.95 -11.03
C SER A 49 16.28 -20.99 -12.33
N PRO A 50 15.69 -20.69 -13.50
CA PRO A 50 16.41 -20.60 -14.77
C PRO A 50 17.51 -19.52 -14.80
N VAL A 51 17.65 -18.74 -13.72
CA VAL A 51 18.67 -17.70 -13.52
C VAL A 51 19.77 -18.10 -12.52
N GLY A 52 19.74 -19.33 -11.98
CA GLY A 52 20.67 -19.85 -10.97
C GLY A 52 19.96 -20.28 -9.68
N ASP A 53 20.73 -20.74 -8.69
CA ASP A 53 20.19 -21.06 -7.36
C ASP A 53 19.70 -19.79 -6.67
N LEU A 54 18.40 -19.73 -6.39
CA LEU A 54 17.80 -18.60 -5.69
C LEU A 54 17.87 -18.85 -4.19
N ASP A 55 18.65 -18.02 -3.49
CA ASP A 55 18.58 -17.93 -2.04
C ASP A 55 17.24 -17.29 -1.66
N THR A 56 16.32 -18.13 -1.17
CA THR A 56 14.97 -17.72 -0.77
C THR A 56 14.97 -16.77 0.43
N ALA A 57 15.99 -16.83 1.30
CA ALA A 57 16.13 -15.91 2.41
C ALA A 57 16.59 -14.52 1.93
N ALA A 58 17.57 -14.48 1.01
CA ALA A 58 17.99 -13.23 0.38
C ALA A 58 16.87 -12.60 -0.47
N ALA A 59 16.11 -13.42 -1.20
CA ALA A 59 14.95 -12.97 -1.97
C ALA A 59 13.84 -12.44 -1.06
N GLY A 60 13.52 -13.14 0.04
CA GLY A 60 12.57 -12.68 1.04
C GLY A 60 12.98 -11.36 1.69
N GLY A 61 14.26 -11.22 2.04
CA GLY A 61 14.82 -9.97 2.57
C GLY A 61 14.74 -8.81 1.59
N ALA A 62 15.02 -9.05 0.30
CA ALA A 62 14.89 -8.03 -0.74
C ALA A 62 13.44 -7.57 -0.94
N VAL A 63 12.48 -8.50 -0.90
CA VAL A 63 11.05 -8.18 -0.98
C VAL A 63 10.60 -7.39 0.25
N ALA A 64 10.96 -7.84 1.46
CA ALA A 64 10.65 -7.13 2.70
C ALA A 64 11.23 -5.70 2.71
N GLY A 65 12.49 -5.54 2.31
CA GLY A 65 13.13 -4.22 2.20
C GLY A 65 12.49 -3.32 1.14
N ALA A 66 12.01 -3.88 0.02
CA ALA A 66 11.27 -3.13 -0.99
C ALA A 66 9.90 -2.66 -0.47
N LEU A 67 9.18 -3.53 0.27
CA LEU A 67 7.92 -3.20 0.93
C LEU A 67 8.10 -2.11 1.99
N GLU A 68 9.14 -2.23 2.81
CA GLU A 68 9.48 -1.21 3.81
C GLU A 68 9.82 0.13 3.16
N THR A 69 10.64 0.13 2.12
CA THR A 69 10.99 1.35 1.38
C THR A 69 9.75 1.98 0.74
N ALA A 70 8.87 1.17 0.14
CA ALA A 70 7.64 1.66 -0.48
C ALA A 70 6.65 2.21 0.56
N ALA A 71 6.50 1.56 1.72
CA ALA A 71 5.64 2.02 2.79
C ALA A 71 6.16 3.32 3.42
N ASN A 72 7.47 3.36 3.73
CA ASN A 72 8.10 4.54 4.32
C ASN A 72 8.12 5.73 3.33
N GLY A 73 8.30 5.47 2.04
CA GLY A 73 8.32 6.53 1.02
C GLY A 73 6.93 7.01 0.59
N GLY A 74 5.95 6.11 0.54
CA GLY A 74 4.63 6.39 -0.04
C GLY A 74 3.50 6.58 0.98
N LEU A 75 3.50 5.80 2.07
CA LEU A 75 2.39 5.80 3.04
C LEU A 75 2.68 6.69 4.25
N ALA A 76 3.94 6.78 4.67
CA ALA A 76 4.33 7.61 5.82
C ALA A 76 3.86 9.07 5.69
N PRO A 77 4.10 9.77 4.57
CA PRO A 77 3.68 11.17 4.45
C PRO A 77 2.15 11.30 4.47
N VAL A 78 1.45 10.37 3.81
CA VAL A 78 -0.02 10.41 3.65
C VAL A 78 -0.75 10.25 4.98
N LYS A 79 -0.18 9.49 5.93
CA LYS A 79 -0.74 9.33 7.29
C LYS A 79 -0.78 10.65 8.09
N HIS A 80 0.07 11.61 7.74
CA HIS A 80 0.24 12.88 8.44
C HIS A 80 -0.28 14.09 7.66
N LEU A 81 -0.84 13.89 6.46
CA LEU A 81 -1.49 14.97 5.73
C LEU A 81 -2.84 15.32 6.36
N LYS A 82 -3.14 16.62 6.40
CA LYS A 82 -4.47 17.10 6.79
C LYS A 82 -5.53 16.48 5.88
N LEU A 83 -6.53 15.85 6.47
CA LEU A 83 -7.65 15.30 5.69
C LEU A 83 -8.55 16.41 5.14
N ASN A 84 -8.66 17.51 5.88
CA ASN A 84 -9.41 18.70 5.46
C ASN A 84 -8.45 19.85 5.13
N PRO A 85 -8.22 20.16 3.84
CA PRO A 85 -7.38 21.29 3.45
C PRO A 85 -8.00 22.65 3.80
N LEU A 86 -9.33 22.71 3.99
CA LEU A 86 -10.04 23.93 4.38
C LEU A 86 -10.09 24.13 5.90
N SER A 87 -9.46 23.26 6.68
CA SER A 87 -9.44 23.35 8.13
C SER A 87 -8.93 24.71 8.62
N GLY A 88 -9.70 25.33 9.51
CA GLY A 88 -9.37 26.64 10.10
C GLY A 88 -9.62 27.82 9.16
N THR A 89 -10.24 27.60 8.00
CA THR A 89 -10.72 28.66 7.13
C THR A 89 -12.15 29.05 7.51
N GLY A 90 -12.56 30.29 7.22
CA GLY A 90 -13.94 30.74 7.47
C GLY A 90 -15.00 30.11 6.56
N VAL A 91 -14.59 29.24 5.63
CA VAL A 91 -15.48 28.52 4.70
C VAL A 91 -15.34 27.00 4.86
N ASP A 92 -14.78 26.54 5.98
CA ASP A 92 -14.66 25.13 6.29
C ASP A 92 -16.05 24.50 6.43
N PRO A 93 -16.46 23.58 5.52
CA PRO A 93 -17.79 22.99 5.58
C PRO A 93 -17.98 22.08 6.81
N LEU A 94 -16.89 21.61 7.43
CA LEU A 94 -16.93 20.73 8.60
C LEU A 94 -16.94 21.51 9.92
N ASP A 95 -16.65 22.82 9.87
CA ASP A 95 -16.77 23.72 11.01
C ASP A 95 -18.19 24.30 11.11
N ASN A 96 -19.17 23.40 11.11
CA ASN A 96 -20.60 23.69 11.15
C ASN A 96 -21.28 23.06 12.38
N ALA A 97 -20.52 22.94 13.47
CA ALA A 97 -20.99 22.25 14.66
C ALA A 97 -22.21 22.94 15.28
N VAL A 98 -23.19 22.14 15.70
CA VAL A 98 -24.35 22.60 16.45
C VAL A 98 -24.23 22.06 17.86
N GLY A 99 -24.47 22.91 18.86
CA GLY A 99 -24.40 22.56 20.27
C GLY A 99 -25.66 22.97 21.01
N THR A 100 -26.02 22.18 22.02
CA THR A 100 -27.11 22.50 22.94
C THR A 100 -26.67 22.22 24.38
N GLN A 101 -27.23 22.99 25.31
CA GLN A 101 -27.08 22.77 26.74
C GLN A 101 -28.43 22.97 27.39
N VAL A 102 -28.80 22.06 28.29
CA VAL A 102 -30.04 22.14 29.06
C VAL A 102 -29.63 22.39 30.50
N ALA A 103 -30.05 23.52 31.09
CA ALA A 103 -29.70 23.93 32.44
C ALA A 103 -28.18 23.80 32.72
N ASP A 104 -27.82 23.13 33.80
CA ASP A 104 -26.48 22.89 34.33
C ASP A 104 -25.86 21.55 33.89
N PHE A 105 -26.49 20.83 32.94
CA PHE A 105 -25.89 19.64 32.34
C PHE A 105 -24.69 19.95 31.46
N LYS A 106 -23.85 18.94 31.23
CA LYS A 106 -22.72 19.03 30.31
C LYS A 106 -23.23 19.29 28.88
N PRO A 107 -22.71 20.31 28.17
CA PRO A 107 -23.11 20.59 26.80
C PRO A 107 -22.88 19.41 25.86
N VAL A 108 -23.80 19.22 24.91
CA VAL A 108 -23.66 18.25 23.81
C VAL A 108 -23.49 18.98 22.49
N SER A 109 -22.63 18.47 21.61
CA SER A 109 -22.38 19.09 20.32
C SER A 109 -21.95 18.07 19.28
N THR A 110 -22.29 18.35 18.01
CA THR A 110 -21.77 17.62 16.86
C THR A 110 -20.28 17.86 16.62
N ALA A 111 -19.67 18.86 17.26
CA ALA A 111 -18.22 19.12 17.21
C ALA A 111 -17.38 17.92 17.66
N ALA A 112 -17.91 17.03 18.49
CA ALA A 112 -17.20 15.80 18.88
C ALA A 112 -17.01 14.84 17.69
N ALA A 113 -17.92 14.87 16.72
CA ALA A 113 -17.88 14.00 15.53
C ALA A 113 -17.08 14.64 14.38
N THR A 114 -17.29 15.94 14.10
CA THR A 114 -16.63 16.62 12.97
C THR A 114 -15.30 17.26 13.35
N GLY A 115 -15.11 17.60 14.63
CA GLY A 115 -13.98 18.35 15.15
C GLY A 115 -12.59 17.78 14.81
N PRO A 116 -12.36 16.44 14.89
CA PRO A 116 -11.06 15.89 14.51
C PRO A 116 -10.64 16.25 13.09
N VAL A 117 -11.60 16.27 12.15
CA VAL A 117 -11.34 16.58 10.74
C VAL A 117 -11.40 18.09 10.49
N ALA A 118 -12.37 18.80 11.08
CA ALA A 118 -12.51 20.26 10.96
C ALA A 118 -11.29 21.01 11.53
N LYS A 119 -10.62 20.47 12.56
CA LYS A 119 -9.40 21.03 13.16
C LYS A 119 -8.11 20.59 12.45
N GLY A 120 -8.24 19.87 11.33
CA GLY A 120 -7.12 19.55 10.45
C GLY A 120 -6.34 18.32 10.89
N GLY A 121 -6.99 17.40 11.61
CA GLY A 121 -6.40 16.11 11.93
C GLY A 121 -6.05 15.32 10.68
N ALA A 122 -4.94 14.58 10.78
CA ALA A 122 -4.52 13.62 9.79
C ALA A 122 -5.16 12.25 10.06
N LEU A 123 -4.93 11.29 9.15
CA LEU A 123 -5.45 9.92 9.30
C LEU A 123 -5.00 9.29 10.63
N ALA A 124 -3.75 9.53 11.02
CA ALA A 124 -3.18 9.04 12.28
C ALA A 124 -3.83 9.65 13.53
N ASP A 125 -4.45 10.84 13.42
CA ASP A 125 -5.03 11.58 14.54
C ASP A 125 -6.52 11.22 14.78
N LEU A 126 -7.11 10.40 13.90
CA LEU A 126 -8.52 10.07 14.01
C LEU A 126 -8.78 9.10 15.17
N PRO A 127 -9.78 9.35 16.03
CA PRO A 127 -10.01 8.54 17.24
C PRO A 127 -10.25 7.05 16.98
N LEU A 128 -10.88 6.71 15.85
CA LEU A 128 -11.23 5.33 15.50
C LEU A 128 -10.24 4.68 14.53
N VAL A 129 -9.73 5.47 13.57
CA VAL A 129 -8.92 4.97 12.46
C VAL A 129 -7.43 5.20 12.65
N GLY A 130 -7.03 6.15 13.49
CA GLY A 130 -5.64 6.43 13.85
C GLY A 130 -4.91 5.20 14.41
N PRO A 131 -5.50 4.46 15.37
CA PRO A 131 -4.89 3.23 15.90
C PRO A 131 -4.70 2.12 14.86
N ALA A 132 -5.59 2.04 13.86
CA ALA A 132 -5.42 1.12 12.74
C ALA A 132 -4.34 1.64 11.75
N GLY A 133 -4.33 2.96 11.52
CA GLY A 133 -3.33 3.64 10.69
C GLY A 133 -1.91 3.52 11.24
N SER A 134 -1.72 3.44 12.57
CA SER A 134 -0.41 3.20 13.18
C SER A 134 0.14 1.79 12.95
N LEU A 135 -0.68 0.85 12.49
CA LEU A 135 -0.22 -0.49 12.10
C LEU A 135 0.37 -0.50 10.68
N LEU A 136 0.12 0.55 9.88
CA LEU A 136 0.74 0.71 8.57
C LEU A 136 2.19 1.19 8.77
N PRO A 137 3.18 0.59 8.09
CA PRO A 137 4.59 0.97 8.24
C PRO A 137 4.86 2.44 7.85
N GLY A 138 5.92 3.02 8.46
CA GLY A 138 6.30 4.43 8.37
C GLY A 138 5.46 5.32 9.28
#